data_AF-A0A0C5BZC8-F1
#
_entry.id   AF-A0A0C5BZC8-F1
#
_cell.length_a   1.000
_cell.length_b   1.000
_cell.length_c   1.000
_cell.angle_alpha   90.00
_cell.angle_beta   90.00
_cell.angle_gamma   90.00
#
_symmetry.space_group_name_H-M   'P 1'
#
loop_
_entity.id
_entity.type
_entity.pdbx_description
1 polymer ?
#
loop_
_entity_poly.entity_id
_entity_poly.type
_entity_poly.pdbx_seq_one_letter_code
_entity_poly.pdbx_strand_id
1 'polypeptide(L)'
;MLSEISFLAEKVFVHRWPHDTPLWSDEVKKKLDETISKNSNPKQITIKENIIQIQDFEFSKLIKIGISVPFFKDECRMIFECQFGELYAHIHITVKSKEYLEIFRKLKAWKSEFFPNDSNK
;
A
#
# COMPACT_ATOMS: atom_id res chain seq x y z
N MET A 1 -13.07 -12.48 -11.44
CA MET A 1 -12.62 -12.23 -10.05
C MET A 1 -11.12 -12.41 -10.00
N LEU A 2 -10.37 -11.32 -9.78
CA LEU A 2 -8.99 -11.45 -9.31
C LEU A 2 -9.09 -11.84 -7.83
N SER A 3 -8.86 -13.11 -7.50
CA SER A 3 -9.04 -13.61 -6.14
C SER A 3 -8.01 -13.06 -5.16
N GLU A 4 -6.80 -12.77 -5.66
CA GLU A 4 -5.68 -12.26 -4.86
C GLU A 4 -4.62 -11.65 -5.79
N ILE A 5 -3.97 -10.57 -5.35
CA ILE A 5 -2.77 -10.03 -6.00
C ILE A 5 -1.62 -10.13 -5.00
N SER A 6 -0.50 -10.73 -5.41
CA SER A 6 0.68 -10.92 -4.56
C SER A 6 1.93 -10.48 -5.31
N PHE A 7 2.79 -9.68 -4.67
CA PHE A 7 4.05 -9.19 -5.23
C PHE A 7 5.02 -8.72 -4.16
N LEU A 8 6.30 -8.59 -4.52
CA LEU A 8 7.32 -7.97 -3.69
C LEU A 8 7.46 -6.48 -4.01
N ALA A 9 7.62 -5.67 -2.97
CA ALA A 9 7.91 -4.24 -3.07
C ALA A 9 9.24 -3.89 -2.40
N GLU A 10 10.12 -3.19 -3.12
CA GLU A 10 11.46 -2.82 -2.68
C GLU A 10 11.39 -1.77 -1.57
N LYS A 11 10.43 -0.84 -1.67
CA LYS A 11 10.26 0.21 -0.69
C LYS A 11 8.80 0.36 -0.29
N VAL A 12 8.58 0.35 1.02
CA VAL A 12 7.30 0.70 1.62
C VAL A 12 7.58 1.75 2.69
N PHE A 13 6.76 2.79 2.76
CA PHE A 13 6.82 3.80 3.80
C PHE A 13 5.42 4.01 4.37
N VAL A 14 5.30 3.96 5.69
CA VAL A 14 4.04 4.09 6.42
C VAL A 14 4.16 5.23 7.41
N HIS A 15 3.20 6.16 7.40
CA HIS A 15 3.15 7.24 8.38
C HIS A 15 1.72 7.54 8.81
N ARG A 16 1.57 8.19 9.97
CA ARG A 16 0.28 8.63 10.49
C ARG A 16 -0.34 9.65 9.57
N TRP A 17 -1.63 9.46 9.27
CA TRP A 17 -2.47 10.40 8.53
C TRP A 17 -3.94 9.99 8.67
N PRO A 18 -4.90 10.92 8.66
CA PRO A 18 -4.74 12.37 8.74
C PRO A 18 -4.14 12.90 10.05
N HIS A 19 -3.74 14.17 10.09
CA HIS A 19 -3.03 14.75 11.25
C HIS A 19 -3.87 14.84 12.53
N ASP A 20 -5.19 14.83 12.42
CA ASP A 20 -6.18 14.89 13.51
C ASP A 20 -6.60 13.50 14.04
N THR A 21 -5.95 12.43 13.56
CA THR A 21 -6.20 11.05 14.03
C THR A 21 -5.42 10.69 15.30
N PRO A 22 -5.78 9.62 16.03
CA PRO A 22 -5.04 9.17 17.20
C PRO A 22 -3.53 9.04 16.95
N LEU A 23 -2.74 9.47 17.93
CA LEU A 23 -1.28 9.34 17.86
C LEU A 23 -0.89 7.87 17.94
N TRP A 24 0.07 7.48 17.10
CA TRP A 24 0.71 6.19 17.23
C TRP A 24 1.60 6.21 18.48
N SER A 25 1.54 5.14 19.26
CA SER A 25 2.51 4.95 20.33
C SER A 25 3.91 4.78 19.76
N ASP A 26 4.94 5.00 20.58
CA ASP A 26 6.31 4.87 20.13
C ASP A 26 6.67 3.42 19.79
N GLU A 27 6.01 2.45 20.45
CA GLU A 27 6.13 1.02 20.13
C GLU A 27 5.57 0.72 18.74
N VAL A 28 4.40 1.28 18.39
CA VAL A 28 3.79 1.10 17.05
C VAL A 28 4.70 1.71 15.97
N LYS A 29 5.18 2.94 16.18
CA LYS A 29 6.11 3.59 15.25
C LYS A 29 7.37 2.76 15.05
N LYS A 30 8.00 2.33 16.15
CA LYS A 30 9.23 1.53 16.12
C LYS A 30 9.01 0.21 15.37
N LYS A 31 7.93 -0.50 15.65
CA LYS A 31 7.61 -1.78 14.99
C LYS A 31 7.42 -1.61 13.48
N LEU A 32 6.67 -0.59 13.05
CA LEU A 32 6.47 -0.27 11.64
C LEU A 32 7.76 0.17 10.97
N ASP A 33 8.60 0.95 11.66
CA ASP A 33 9.90 1.38 11.15
C ASP A 33 10.85 0.20 10.92
N GLU A 34 11.04 -0.64 11.93
CA GLU A 34 11.97 -1.77 11.89
C GLU A 34 11.55 -2.86 10.90
N THR A 35 10.24 -3.04 10.70
CA THR A 35 9.71 -4.10 9.83
C THR A 35 9.42 -3.62 8.41
N ILE A 36 8.95 -2.39 8.25
CA ILE A 36 8.46 -1.87 6.96
C ILE A 36 9.29 -0.65 6.51
N SER A 37 9.18 0.48 7.20
CA SER A 37 9.59 1.78 6.66
C SER A 37 11.10 1.98 6.52
N LYS A 38 11.88 1.48 7.49
CA LYS A 38 13.35 1.60 7.53
C LYS A 38 14.07 0.28 7.22
N ASN A 39 13.33 -0.82 7.13
CA ASN A 39 13.85 -2.08 6.66
C ASN A 39 14.25 -1.97 5.18
N SER A 40 15.39 -2.51 4.76
CA SER A 40 15.84 -2.47 3.35
C SER A 40 15.41 -3.70 2.53
N ASN A 41 14.97 -4.78 3.17
CA ASN A 41 14.55 -5.99 2.48
C ASN A 41 13.23 -5.76 1.72
N PRO A 42 13.00 -6.42 0.58
CA PRO A 42 11.70 -6.38 -0.09
C PRO A 42 10.57 -6.84 0.84
N LYS A 43 9.39 -6.24 0.68
CA LYS A 43 8.21 -6.53 1.48
C LYS A 43 7.23 -7.32 0.63
N GLN A 44 6.73 -8.41 1.22
CA GLN A 44 5.61 -9.13 0.65
C GLN A 44 4.34 -8.29 0.78
N ILE A 45 3.69 -8.03 -0.35
CA ILE A 45 2.40 -7.35 -0.43
C ILE A 45 1.38 -8.36 -0.94
N THR A 46 0.28 -8.50 -0.21
CA THR A 46 -0.86 -9.32 -0.64
C THR A 46 -2.12 -8.48 -0.56
N ILE A 47 -2.90 -8.49 -1.63
CA ILE A 47 -4.17 -7.76 -1.74
C ILE A 47 -5.27 -8.77 -1.94
N LYS A 48 -6.26 -8.73 -1.05
CA LYS A 48 -7.44 -9.58 -1.10
C LYS A 48 -8.65 -8.71 -0.83
N GLU A 49 -9.55 -8.63 -1.82
CA GLU A 49 -10.74 -7.78 -1.76
C GLU A 49 -10.39 -6.32 -1.41
N ASN A 50 -10.80 -5.83 -0.25
CA ASN A 50 -10.52 -4.48 0.24
C ASN A 50 -9.46 -4.43 1.36
N ILE A 51 -8.67 -5.49 1.50
CA ILE A 51 -7.61 -5.61 2.50
C ILE A 51 -6.25 -5.65 1.79
N ILE A 52 -5.31 -4.89 2.31
CA ILE A 52 -3.90 -4.92 1.89
C ILE A 52 -3.08 -5.40 3.07
N GLN A 53 -2.36 -6.49 2.89
CA GLN A 53 -1.41 -7.01 3.85
C GLN A 53 0.01 -6.68 3.39
N ILE A 54 0.83 -6.17 4.32
CA ILE A 54 2.25 -5.89 4.13
C ILE A 54 3.01 -6.63 5.21
N GLN A 55 3.72 -7.71 4.84
CA GLN A 55 4.29 -8.64 5.81
C GLN A 55 3.22 -9.10 6.82
N ASP A 56 3.42 -8.85 8.11
CA ASP A 56 2.51 -9.24 9.19
C ASP A 56 1.49 -8.15 9.56
N PHE A 57 1.37 -7.09 8.75
CA PHE A 57 0.49 -5.95 9.03
C PHE A 57 -0.68 -5.92 8.07
N GLU A 58 -1.89 -5.93 8.63
CA GLU A 58 -3.13 -5.82 7.87
C GLU A 58 -3.63 -4.38 7.85
N PHE A 59 -3.94 -3.89 6.66
CA PHE A 59 -4.53 -2.58 6.41
C PHE A 59 -5.91 -2.75 5.78
N SER A 60 -6.93 -2.17 6.41
CA SER A 60 -8.33 -2.34 6.03
C SER A 60 -9.03 -0.98 5.91
N LYS A 61 -10.30 -1.00 5.49
CA LYS A 61 -11.11 0.21 5.22
C LYS A 61 -10.34 1.26 4.40
N LEU A 62 -9.88 0.84 3.22
CA LEU A 62 -9.15 1.72 2.30
C LEU A 62 -10.04 2.92 1.92
N ILE A 63 -9.48 4.13 2.02
CA ILE A 63 -10.20 5.40 1.87
C ILE A 63 -9.88 6.04 0.52
N LYS A 64 -8.59 6.17 0.21
CA LYS A 64 -8.08 6.73 -1.05
C LYS A 64 -6.97 5.86 -1.58
N ILE A 65 -6.93 5.65 -2.89
CA ILE A 65 -5.92 4.80 -3.53
C ILE A 65 -5.40 5.49 -4.80
N GLY A 66 -4.12 5.85 -4.82
CA GLY A 66 -3.40 6.27 -6.02
C GLY A 66 -2.54 5.14 -6.56
N ILE A 67 -2.62 4.86 -7.86
CA ILE A 67 -1.74 3.89 -8.55
C ILE A 67 -1.18 4.57 -9.79
N SER A 68 0.14 4.59 -9.93
CA SER A 68 0.82 5.28 -11.04
C SER A 68 2.11 4.58 -11.48
N VAL A 69 2.51 4.87 -12.70
CA VAL A 69 3.86 4.58 -13.23
C VAL A 69 4.53 5.95 -13.44
N PRO A 70 5.58 6.29 -12.68
CA PRO A 70 6.29 7.55 -12.87
C PRO A 70 6.94 7.61 -14.25
N PHE A 71 6.95 8.79 -14.85
CA PHE A 71 7.58 9.01 -16.14
C PHE A 71 9.10 8.72 -16.04
N PHE A 72 9.63 7.98 -17.02
CA PHE A 72 11.04 7.56 -17.09
C PHE A 72 11.55 6.67 -15.95
N LYS A 73 10.67 5.97 -15.23
CA LYS A 73 11.09 4.95 -14.26
C LYS A 73 10.36 3.64 -14.53
N ASP A 74 11.13 2.56 -14.53
CA ASP A 74 10.59 1.19 -14.55
C ASP A 74 10.11 0.80 -13.14
N GLU A 75 9.12 1.54 -12.65
CA GLU A 75 8.54 1.32 -11.33
C GLU A 75 7.01 1.53 -11.31
N CYS A 76 6.32 0.76 -10.48
CA CYS A 76 4.92 0.97 -10.13
C CYS A 76 4.84 1.56 -8.72
N ARG A 77 4.06 2.62 -8.56
CA ARG A 77 3.78 3.22 -7.26
C ARG A 77 2.33 3.02 -6.89
N MET A 78 2.12 2.66 -5.63
CA MET A 78 0.80 2.63 -5.01
C MET A 78 0.84 3.45 -3.74
N ILE A 79 -0.15 4.30 -3.55
CA ILE A 79 -0.30 5.14 -2.36
C ILE A 79 -1.72 4.95 -1.85
N PHE A 80 -1.91 4.77 -0.55
CA PHE A 80 -3.27 4.68 -0.02
C PHE A 80 -3.38 5.18 1.42
N GLU A 81 -4.59 5.63 1.76
CA GLU A 81 -5.03 5.96 3.11
C GLU A 81 -5.95 4.86 3.63
N CYS A 82 -5.78 4.42 4.88
CA CYS A 82 -6.53 3.31 5.44
C CYS A 82 -6.56 3.30 6.96
N GLN A 83 -7.33 2.36 7.52
CA GLN A 83 -7.30 1.98 8.93
C GLN A 83 -6.26 0.86 9.16
N PHE A 84 -5.61 0.89 10.32
CA PHE A 84 -4.67 -0.12 10.82
C PHE A 84 -4.94 -0.33 12.31
N GLY A 85 -5.61 -1.43 12.69
CA GLY A 85 -6.17 -1.58 14.04
C GLY A 85 -7.13 -0.43 14.35
N GLU A 86 -6.97 0.24 15.49
CA GLU A 86 -7.73 1.46 15.85
C GLU A 86 -7.06 2.76 15.38
N LEU A 87 -6.03 2.66 14.52
CA LEU A 87 -5.23 3.79 14.03
C LEU A 87 -5.47 4.03 12.54
N TYR A 88 -4.91 5.14 12.04
CA TYR A 88 -4.98 5.51 10.63
C TYR A 88 -3.58 5.71 10.05
N ALA A 89 -3.43 5.34 8.78
CA ALA A 89 -2.16 5.32 8.10
C ALA A 89 -2.28 5.84 6.66
N HIS A 90 -1.20 6.45 6.19
CA HIS A 90 -0.93 6.72 4.79
C HIS A 90 0.33 5.95 4.39
N ILE A 91 0.20 5.15 3.34
CA ILE A 91 1.21 4.19 2.91
C ILE A 91 1.65 4.51 1.49
N HIS A 92 2.96 4.50 1.26
CA HIS A 92 3.58 4.54 -0.06
C HIS A 92 4.29 3.22 -0.33
N ILE A 93 3.95 2.56 -1.44
CA ILE A 93 4.58 1.35 -1.95
C ILE A 93 5.26 1.70 -3.28
N THR A 94 6.52 1.31 -3.42
CA THR A 94 7.28 1.39 -4.68
C THR A 94 7.75 0.00 -5.07
N VAL A 95 7.41 -0.40 -6.29
CA VAL A 95 7.77 -1.66 -6.92
C VAL A 95 8.69 -1.37 -8.11
N LYS A 96 9.92 -1.91 -8.09
CA LYS A 96 10.98 -1.80 -9.09
C LYS A 96 11.33 -3.20 -9.61
N SER A 97 10.33 -3.85 -10.18
CA SER A 97 10.45 -5.19 -10.77
C SER A 97 10.42 -5.11 -12.29
N LYS A 98 10.99 -6.10 -12.98
CA LYS A 98 10.78 -6.30 -14.42
C LYS A 98 9.28 -6.48 -14.76
N GLU A 99 8.49 -6.91 -13.77
CA GLU A 99 7.04 -7.14 -13.88
C GLU A 99 6.21 -5.92 -13.47
N TYR A 100 6.80 -4.74 -13.28
CA TYR A 100 6.09 -3.56 -12.75
C TYR A 100 4.85 -3.19 -13.55
N LEU A 101 4.86 -3.34 -14.88
CA LEU A 101 3.71 -3.06 -15.75
C LEU A 101 2.58 -4.05 -15.53
N GLU A 102 2.90 -5.32 -15.30
CA GLU A 102 1.89 -6.33 -15.01
C GLU A 102 1.25 -6.07 -13.64
N ILE A 103 2.07 -5.77 -12.63
CA ILE A 103 1.61 -5.39 -11.29
C ILE A 103 0.72 -4.15 -11.38
N PHE A 104 1.15 -3.12 -12.11
CA PHE A 104 0.34 -1.92 -12.35
C PHE A 104 -1.03 -2.25 -12.96
N ARG A 105 -1.08 -3.10 -13.99
CA ARG A 105 -2.36 -3.51 -14.62
C ARG A 105 -3.26 -4.26 -13.64
N LYS A 106 -2.72 -5.21 -12.87
CA LYS A 106 -3.46 -5.96 -11.84
C LYS A 106 -4.02 -5.01 -10.79
N LEU A 107 -3.21 -4.08 -10.29
CA LEU A 107 -3.63 -3.07 -9.32
C LEU A 107 -4.70 -2.13 -9.88
N LYS A 108 -4.56 -1.68 -11.13
CA LYS A 108 -5.58 -0.83 -11.78
C LYS A 108 -6.91 -1.57 -11.95
N ALA A 109 -6.87 -2.83 -12.38
CA ALA A 109 -8.07 -3.67 -12.52
C ALA A 109 -8.75 -3.88 -11.17
N TRP A 110 -7.99 -4.24 -10.14
CA TRP A 110 -8.48 -4.37 -8.76
C TRP A 110 -9.12 -3.07 -8.25
N LYS A 111 -8.43 -1.93 -8.41
CA LYS A 111 -8.98 -0.63 -7.99
C LYS A 111 -10.32 -0.35 -8.68
N SER A 112 -10.43 -0.63 -9.98
CA SER A 112 -11.68 -0.42 -10.73
C SER A 112 -12.82 -1.33 -10.27
N GLU A 113 -12.53 -2.54 -9.82
CA GLU A 113 -13.53 -3.50 -9.32
C GLU A 113 -14.05 -3.11 -7.93
N PHE A 114 -13.17 -2.78 -6.99
CA PHE A 114 -13.53 -2.54 -5.58
C PHE A 114 -13.78 -1.06 -5.24
N PHE A 115 -13.30 -0.13 -6.07
CA PHE A 115 -13.43 1.32 -5.86
C PHE A 115 -13.90 2.04 -7.15
N PRO A 116 -15.05 1.65 -7.73
CA PRO A 116 -15.50 2.15 -9.04
C PRO A 116 -15.81 3.65 -9.06
N ASN A 117 -16.12 4.23 -7.90
CA ASN A 117 -16.48 5.65 -7.74
C ASN A 117 -15.32 6.54 -7.27
N ASP A 118 -14.10 6.01 -7.13
CA ASP A 118 -12.92 6.83 -6.79
C ASP A 118 -12.55 7.69 -8.02
N SER A 119 -13.07 8.92 -8.02
CA SER A 119 -13.03 9.87 -9.14
C SER A 119 -11.67 10.54 -9.36
N ASN A 120 -10.60 10.07 -8.73
CA ASN A 120 -9.24 10.47 -9.06
C ASN A 120 -8.83 9.87 -10.42
N LYS A 121 -9.42 10.41 -11.48
CA LYS A 121 -8.94 10.37 -12.86
C LYS A 121 -7.84 11.41 -13.04
#